data_AF-A0A9P8ISG3-F1
#
_entry.id   AF-A0A9P8ISG3-F1
#
_cell.length_a   1.000
_cell.length_b   1.000
_cell.length_c   1.000
_cell.angle_alpha   90.00
_cell.angle_beta   90.00
_cell.angle_gamma   90.00
#
_symmetry.space_group_name_H-M   'P 1'
#
loop_
_entity.id
_entity.type
_entity.pdbx_description
1 polymer ?
#
loop_
_entity_poly.entity_id
_entity_poly.type
_entity_poly.pdbx_seq_one_letter_code
_entity_poly.pdbx_strand_id
1 'polypeptide(L)'
;MTHGLSLSPPVASLIQSCVSSAQAILKTLRALADEDLIEAFLPFQIEYASSSAFLLHLIPIICPSLLSDDSWRDDARYVFDTLIAKGSLIAPLRKVELEQLEQKLSALTPASNIATPEVPNQREDHVDVQEEQNGEPDLQEHVSDETGWDLFAANAMAGLTPGELLDLAEQLDVDSFLYQPEM
;
A
#
# COMPACT_ATOMS: atom_id res chain seq x y z
N MET A 1 16.55 -2.03 12.43
CA MET A 1 16.09 -3.42 12.56
C MET A 1 14.63 -3.44 12.15
N THR A 2 14.31 -3.88 10.93
CA THR A 2 12.92 -4.06 10.49
C THR A 2 12.40 -5.33 11.15
N HIS A 3 11.65 -5.20 12.24
CA HIS A 3 10.98 -6.33 12.87
C HIS A 3 9.81 -6.75 11.97
N GLY A 4 10.08 -7.68 11.04
CA GLY A 4 9.02 -8.33 10.27
C GLY A 4 8.05 -9.07 11.19
N LEU A 5 6.80 -9.20 10.78
CA LEU A 5 5.80 -9.94 11.55
C LEU A 5 6.22 -11.41 11.68
N SER A 6 6.09 -11.97 12.89
CA SER A 6 6.26 -13.41 13.10
C SER A 6 5.02 -14.13 12.59
N LEU A 7 5.11 -14.70 11.39
CA LEU A 7 4.01 -15.43 10.77
C LEU A 7 4.02 -16.91 11.14
N SER A 8 2.83 -17.51 11.24
CA SER A 8 2.72 -18.97 11.27
C SER A 8 3.12 -19.58 9.91
N PRO A 9 3.59 -20.84 9.87
CA PRO A 9 4.04 -21.46 8.62
C PRO A 9 3.00 -21.46 7.48
N PRO A 10 1.69 -21.70 7.73
CA PRO A 10 0.68 -21.61 6.68
C PRO A 10 0.51 -20.19 6.13
N VAL A 11 0.53 -19.18 6.99
CA VAL A 11 0.37 -17.76 6.58
C VAL A 11 1.58 -17.31 5.77
N ALA A 12 2.80 -17.65 6.20
CA ALA A 12 4.01 -17.37 5.43
C ALA A 12 3.97 -18.02 4.05
N SER A 13 3.49 -19.27 3.96
CA SER A 13 3.37 -20.00 2.68
C SER A 13 2.33 -19.36 1.76
N LEU A 14 1.20 -18.93 2.30
CA LEU A 14 0.17 -18.22 1.54
C LEU A 14 0.72 -16.90 0.97
N ILE A 15 1.40 -16.10 1.80
CA ILE A 15 1.99 -14.83 1.37
C ILE A 15 3.07 -15.06 0.32
N GLN A 16 3.93 -16.07 0.49
CA GLN A 16 4.93 -16.41 -0.52
C GLN A 16 4.29 -16.80 -1.86
N SER A 17 3.15 -17.51 -1.84
CA SER A 17 2.37 -17.82 -3.03
C SER A 17 1.83 -16.55 -3.69
N CYS A 18 1.29 -15.61 -2.91
CA CYS A 18 0.83 -14.31 -3.40
C CYS A 18 1.97 -13.49 -4.04
N VAL A 19 3.16 -13.45 -3.42
CA VAL A 19 4.36 -12.81 -3.97
C VAL A 19 4.73 -13.43 -5.32
N SER A 20 4.79 -14.75 -5.37
CA SER A 20 5.16 -15.50 -6.57
C SER A 20 4.14 -15.27 -7.70
N SER A 21 2.86 -15.24 -7.36
CA SER A 21 1.76 -14.96 -8.29
C SER A 21 1.83 -13.53 -8.84
N ALA A 22 2.00 -12.53 -7.97
CA ALA A 22 2.12 -11.12 -8.38
C ALA A 22 3.33 -10.89 -9.30
N GLN A 23 4.48 -11.48 -9.00
CA GLN A 23 5.65 -11.42 -9.87
C GLN A 23 5.40 -12.11 -11.22
N ALA A 24 4.73 -13.27 -11.22
CA ALA A 24 4.39 -13.97 -12.45
C ALA A 24 3.42 -13.17 -13.33
N ILE A 25 2.44 -12.51 -12.73
CA ILE A 25 1.52 -11.60 -13.43
C ILE A 25 2.29 -10.47 -14.10
N LEU A 26 3.15 -9.76 -13.36
CA LEU A 26 3.94 -8.66 -13.92
C LEU A 26 4.87 -9.12 -15.04
N LYS A 27 5.54 -10.26 -14.89
CA LYS A 27 6.37 -10.86 -15.95
C LYS A 27 5.57 -11.26 -17.18
N THR A 28 4.35 -11.78 -16.99
CA THR A 28 3.45 -12.12 -18.10
C THR A 28 3.02 -10.85 -18.83
N LEU A 29 2.58 -9.83 -18.10
CA LEU A 29 2.20 -8.54 -18.68
C LEU A 29 3.38 -7.87 -19.40
N ARG A 30 4.59 -7.98 -18.83
CA ARG A 30 5.83 -7.51 -19.45
C ARG A 30 6.09 -8.21 -20.78
N ALA A 31 6.01 -9.53 -20.81
CA ALA A 31 6.17 -10.31 -22.04
C ALA A 31 5.11 -9.95 -23.10
N LEU A 32 3.85 -9.75 -22.68
CA LEU A 32 2.80 -9.28 -23.59
C LEU A 32 3.08 -7.87 -24.11
N ALA A 33 3.61 -6.97 -23.28
CA ALA A 33 4.00 -5.64 -23.69
C ALA A 33 5.18 -5.65 -24.67
N ASP A 34 6.18 -6.51 -24.46
CA ASP A 34 7.33 -6.69 -25.35
C ASP A 34 6.91 -7.21 -26.75
N GLU A 35 5.87 -8.03 -26.82
CA GLU A 35 5.29 -8.55 -28.07
C GLU A 35 4.16 -7.66 -28.65
N ASP A 36 3.95 -6.46 -28.11
CA ASP A 36 2.87 -5.51 -28.48
C ASP A 36 1.43 -6.07 -28.35
N LEU A 37 1.24 -7.12 -27.54
CA LEU A 37 -0.05 -7.79 -27.28
C LEU A 37 -0.84 -7.17 -26.11
N ILE A 38 -0.27 -6.19 -25.42
CA ILE A 38 -0.97 -5.45 -24.35
C ILE A 38 -1.94 -4.44 -24.98
N GLU A 39 -3.18 -4.35 -24.50
CA GLU A 39 -4.23 -3.51 -25.07
C GLU A 39 -4.73 -2.49 -24.03
N ALA A 40 -4.54 -1.21 -24.32
CA ALA A 40 -4.82 -0.12 -23.37
C ALA A 40 -6.30 0.04 -22.96
N PHE A 41 -7.24 -0.56 -23.71
CA PHE A 41 -8.67 -0.45 -23.48
C PHE A 41 -9.24 -1.59 -22.63
N LEU A 42 -8.44 -2.63 -22.33
CA LEU A 42 -8.87 -3.70 -21.45
C LEU A 42 -8.63 -3.30 -19.99
N PRO A 43 -9.68 -3.23 -19.15
CA PRO A 43 -9.54 -2.84 -17.75
C PRO A 43 -8.63 -3.79 -16.96
N PHE A 44 -8.64 -5.08 -17.32
CA PHE A 44 -7.99 -6.15 -16.57
C PHE A 44 -6.47 -5.99 -16.48
N GLN A 45 -5.79 -5.56 -17.54
CA GLN A 45 -4.32 -5.48 -17.55
C GLN A 45 -3.82 -4.43 -16.55
N ILE A 46 -4.52 -3.31 -16.45
CA ILE A 46 -4.24 -2.25 -15.48
C ILE A 46 -4.52 -2.74 -14.06
N GLU A 47 -5.65 -3.41 -13.85
CA GLU A 47 -6.01 -3.95 -12.53
C GLU A 47 -5.01 -5.00 -12.05
N TYR A 48 -4.60 -5.91 -12.92
CA TYR A 48 -3.59 -6.93 -12.62
C TYR A 48 -2.21 -6.32 -12.33
N ALA A 49 -1.77 -5.34 -13.13
CA ALA A 49 -0.50 -4.64 -12.89
C ALA A 49 -0.54 -3.87 -11.56
N SER A 50 -1.62 -3.12 -11.33
CA SER A 50 -1.76 -2.26 -10.15
C SER A 50 -1.84 -3.08 -8.86
N SER A 51 -2.68 -4.13 -8.82
CA SER A 51 -2.82 -4.99 -7.65
C SER A 51 -1.54 -5.77 -7.33
N SER A 52 -0.85 -6.27 -8.36
CA SER A 52 0.43 -6.98 -8.19
C SER A 52 1.52 -6.04 -7.66
N ALA A 53 1.67 -4.86 -8.25
CA ALA A 53 2.63 -3.86 -7.80
C ALA A 53 2.32 -3.37 -6.37
N PHE A 54 1.05 -3.09 -6.07
CA PHE A 54 0.61 -2.69 -4.73
C PHE A 54 1.03 -3.72 -3.68
N LEU A 55 0.74 -5.00 -3.92
CA LEU A 55 1.13 -6.08 -3.02
C LEU A 55 2.65 -6.12 -2.84
N LEU A 56 3.41 -6.07 -3.93
CA LEU A 56 4.87 -6.16 -3.89
C LEU A 56 5.53 -4.95 -3.22
N HIS A 57 4.91 -3.77 -3.24
CA HIS A 57 5.32 -2.63 -2.42
C HIS A 57 5.08 -2.86 -0.92
N LEU A 58 4.01 -3.56 -0.55
CA LEU A 58 3.61 -3.77 0.84
C LEU A 58 4.45 -4.86 1.54
N ILE A 59 4.81 -5.93 0.81
CA ILE A 59 5.50 -7.10 1.37
C ILE A 59 6.82 -6.75 2.09
N PRO A 60 7.70 -5.89 1.57
CA PRO A 60 8.92 -5.48 2.28
C PRO A 60 8.68 -4.86 3.65
N ILE A 61 7.52 -4.24 3.87
CA ILE A 61 7.16 -3.59 5.13
C ILE A 61 6.62 -4.62 6.13
N ILE A 62 5.81 -5.58 5.67
CA ILE A 62 5.17 -6.58 6.53
C ILE A 62 6.14 -7.73 6.83
N CYS A 63 6.79 -8.26 5.80
CA CYS A 63 7.62 -9.45 5.83
C CYS A 63 8.83 -9.33 4.87
N PRO A 64 9.87 -8.55 5.25
CA PRO A 64 11.02 -8.28 4.39
C PRO A 64 11.73 -9.54 3.85
N SER A 65 11.66 -10.66 4.56
CA SER A 65 12.32 -11.91 4.17
C SER A 65 11.65 -12.64 2.99
N LEU A 66 10.44 -12.26 2.61
CA LEU A 66 9.66 -12.96 1.55
C LEU A 66 9.87 -12.36 0.16
N LEU A 67 10.58 -11.23 0.04
CA LEU A 67 10.89 -10.59 -1.22
C LEU A 67 12.38 -10.27 -1.30
N SER A 68 13.08 -10.96 -2.20
CA SER A 68 14.55 -10.88 -2.31
C SER A 68 15.05 -10.05 -3.49
N ASP A 69 14.17 -9.70 -4.42
CA ASP A 69 14.52 -9.04 -5.69
C ASP A 69 13.51 -7.92 -6.00
N ASP A 70 14.04 -6.85 -6.58
CA ASP A 70 13.32 -5.63 -6.95
C ASP A 70 13.05 -5.54 -8.47
N SER A 71 13.42 -6.56 -9.26
CA SER A 71 13.19 -6.59 -10.73
C SER A 71 11.74 -6.34 -11.15
N TRP A 72 10.78 -6.74 -10.29
CA TRP A 72 9.35 -6.50 -10.51
C TRP A 72 8.99 -5.02 -10.67
N ARG A 73 9.81 -4.10 -10.14
CA ARG A 73 9.59 -2.65 -10.25
C ARG A 73 9.80 -2.18 -11.69
N ASP A 74 10.81 -2.72 -12.37
CA ASP A 74 11.09 -2.40 -13.76
C ASP A 74 10.05 -3.04 -14.69
N ASP A 75 9.61 -4.27 -14.38
CA ASP A 75 8.49 -4.91 -15.06
C ASP A 75 7.21 -4.06 -14.96
N ALA A 76 6.84 -3.66 -13.74
CA ALA A 76 5.66 -2.82 -13.50
C ALA A 76 5.76 -1.47 -14.21
N ARG A 77 6.90 -0.77 -14.08
CA ARG A 77 7.12 0.54 -14.73
C ARG A 77 6.95 0.43 -16.24
N TYR A 78 7.55 -0.57 -16.86
CA TYR A 78 7.43 -0.77 -18.30
C TYR A 78 6.01 -1.11 -18.74
N VAL A 79 5.30 -1.96 -17.99
CA VAL A 79 3.89 -2.30 -18.28
C VAL A 79 3.03 -1.03 -18.25
N PHE A 80 3.17 -0.19 -17.21
CA PHE A 80 2.44 1.08 -17.14
C PHE A 80 2.84 2.03 -18.26
N ASP A 81 4.13 2.20 -18.55
CA ASP A 81 4.60 3.09 -19.62
C ASP A 81 4.10 2.64 -20.99
N THR A 82 4.03 1.33 -21.25
CA THR A 82 3.47 0.76 -22.47
C THR A 82 1.96 1.02 -22.56
N LEU A 83 1.20 0.78 -21.48
CA LEU A 83 -0.23 1.06 -21.43
C LEU A 83 -0.53 2.55 -21.67
N ILE A 84 0.28 3.44 -21.11
CA ILE A 84 0.20 4.89 -21.32
C ILE A 84 0.48 5.23 -22.79
N ALA A 85 1.56 4.70 -23.36
CA ALA A 85 1.92 4.93 -24.76
C ALA A 85 0.84 4.43 -25.73
N LYS A 86 0.11 3.36 -25.36
CA LYS A 86 -1.03 2.83 -26.13
C LYS A 86 -2.34 3.57 -25.86
N GLY A 87 -2.34 4.65 -25.07
CA GLY A 87 -3.47 5.55 -24.88
C GLY A 87 -4.34 5.26 -23.67
N SER A 88 -3.87 4.46 -22.70
CA SER A 88 -4.62 4.23 -21.47
C SER A 88 -4.73 5.52 -20.66
N LEU A 89 -5.96 5.93 -20.36
CA LEU A 89 -6.24 7.12 -19.54
C LEU A 89 -6.09 6.84 -18.04
N ILE A 90 -6.21 5.57 -17.62
CA ILE A 90 -6.20 5.15 -16.21
C ILE A 90 -4.79 4.78 -15.77
N ALA A 91 -3.94 4.25 -16.67
CA ALA A 91 -2.57 3.86 -16.33
C ALA A 91 -1.72 5.00 -15.70
N PRO A 92 -1.78 6.28 -16.15
CA PRO A 92 -1.07 7.36 -15.49
C PRO A 92 -1.51 7.56 -14.03
N LEU A 93 -2.82 7.50 -13.78
CA LEU A 93 -3.38 7.66 -12.43
C LEU A 93 -2.90 6.54 -11.51
N ARG A 94 -2.98 5.29 -11.95
CA ARG A 94 -2.49 4.12 -11.18
C ARG A 94 -1.00 4.18 -10.90
N LYS A 95 -0.21 4.66 -11.85
CA LYS A 95 1.23 4.86 -11.66
C LYS A 95 1.51 5.89 -10.55
N VAL A 96 0.79 7.02 -10.55
CA VAL A 96 0.89 8.04 -9.50
C VAL A 96 0.46 7.49 -8.13
N GLU A 97 -0.63 6.73 -8.06
CA GLU A 97 -1.08 6.09 -6.81
C GLU A 97 0.00 5.17 -6.22
N LEU A 98 0.69 4.38 -7.06
CA LEU A 98 1.77 3.50 -6.63
C LEU A 98 3.02 4.28 -6.18
N GLU A 99 3.37 5.36 -6.87
CA GLU A 99 4.47 6.26 -6.45
C GLU A 99 4.17 6.91 -5.09
N GLN A 100 2.92 7.34 -4.85
CA GLN A 100 2.48 7.86 -3.57
C GLN A 100 2.49 6.80 -2.46
N LEU A 101 2.09 5.57 -2.78
CA LEU A 101 2.20 4.43 -1.87
C LEU A 101 3.65 4.22 -1.46
N GLU A 102 4.57 4.13 -2.42
CA GLU A 102 5.99 3.96 -2.16
C GLU A 102 6.55 5.07 -1.25
N GLN A 103 6.18 6.32 -1.51
CA GLN A 103 6.58 7.45 -0.67
C GLN A 103 6.08 7.29 0.78
N LYS A 104 4.82 6.89 0.97
CA LYS A 104 4.24 6.67 2.29
C LYS A 104 4.90 5.50 3.02
N LEU A 105 5.15 4.39 2.32
CA LEU A 105 5.81 3.22 2.89
C LEU A 105 7.29 3.48 3.22
N SER A 106 7.95 4.39 2.50
CA SER A 106 9.32 4.81 2.82
C SER A 106 9.42 5.44 4.21
N ALA A 107 8.40 6.17 4.66
CA ALA A 107 8.35 6.73 6.02
C ALA A 107 8.24 5.66 7.11
N LEU A 108 7.71 4.48 6.78
CA LEU A 108 7.58 3.34 7.69
C LEU A 108 8.83 2.45 7.69
N THR A 109 9.70 2.62 6.70
CA THR A 109 10.95 1.88 6.61
C THR A 109 12.00 2.61 7.45
N PRO A 110 12.49 2.02 8.56
CA PRO A 110 13.50 2.67 9.37
C PRO A 110 14.73 2.93 8.49
N ALA A 111 15.17 4.19 8.42
CA ALA A 111 16.39 4.56 7.74
C ALA A 111 17.52 3.66 8.26
N SER A 112 18.01 2.75 7.42
CA SER A 112 19.21 2.00 7.73
C SER A 112 20.31 3.04 7.92
N ASN A 113 20.80 3.18 9.15
CA ASN A 113 21.77 4.17 9.61
C ASN A 113 22.70 4.67 8.49
N ILE A 114 22.33 5.78 7.86
CA ILE A 114 23.25 6.58 7.05
C ILE A 114 24.08 7.31 8.08
N ALA A 115 25.37 6.97 8.14
CA ALA A 115 26.36 7.61 8.97
C ALA A 115 26.20 9.13 8.90
N THR A 116 25.97 9.74 10.05
CA THR A 116 25.88 11.19 10.25
C THR A 116 27.16 11.82 9.69
N PRO A 117 27.11 12.76 8.73
CA PRO A 117 28.26 13.59 8.45
C PRO A 117 28.42 14.53 9.65
N GLU A 118 29.55 14.41 10.36
CA GLU A 118 29.94 15.37 11.40
C GLU A 118 29.96 16.79 10.80
N VAL A 119 29.09 17.66 11.29
CA VAL A 119 29.14 19.10 11.01
C VAL A 119 30.04 19.77 12.06
N PRO A 120 31.14 20.46 11.67
CA PRO A 120 31.98 21.17 12.61
C PRO A 120 31.25 22.36 13.24
N ASN A 121 31.26 22.36 14.58
CA ASN A 121 30.69 23.35 15.48
C ASN A 121 31.16 24.79 15.14
N GLN A 122 30.25 25.64 14.65
CA GLN A 122 30.45 27.09 14.56
C GLN A 122 29.64 27.77 15.65
N ARG A 123 30.35 28.63 16.39
CA ARG A 123 29.92 29.36 17.57
C ARG A 123 28.84 30.38 17.20
N GLU A 124 27.72 30.36 17.90
CA GLU A 124 26.74 31.45 17.88
C GLU A 124 26.80 32.22 19.20
N ASP A 125 27.08 33.52 19.06
CA ASP A 125 27.08 34.50 20.13
C ASP A 125 25.65 34.75 20.64
N HIS A 126 25.55 34.84 21.96
CA HIS A 126 24.40 35.26 22.75
C HIS A 126 23.88 36.65 22.33
N VAL A 127 22.58 36.78 22.06
CA VAL A 127 21.84 38.04 22.27
C VAL A 127 20.46 37.74 22.89
N ASP A 128 20.32 38.13 24.15
CA ASP A 128 19.07 38.26 24.90
C ASP A 128 18.19 39.38 24.32
N VAL A 129 16.90 39.10 24.06
CA VAL A 129 15.82 40.10 24.22
C VAL A 129 14.50 39.41 24.63
N GLN A 130 14.20 39.55 25.92
CA GLN A 130 12.93 39.84 26.61
C GLN A 130 11.58 39.24 26.19
N GLU A 131 10.96 38.63 27.22
CA GLU A 131 9.55 38.28 27.40
C GLU A 131 8.58 39.44 27.14
N GLU A 132 7.50 39.16 26.40
CA GLU A 132 6.20 39.80 26.63
C GLU A 132 5.09 38.74 26.64
N GLN A 133 4.41 38.66 27.79
CA GLN A 133 3.22 37.87 28.05
C GLN A 133 1.99 38.56 27.44
N ASN A 134 1.18 37.84 26.64
CA ASN A 134 -0.29 37.94 26.74
C ASN A 134 -1.03 36.90 25.89
N GLY A 135 -1.98 36.20 26.53
CA GLY A 135 -3.28 35.83 25.95
C GLY A 135 -3.38 34.56 25.10
N GLU A 136 -3.73 33.44 25.74
CA GLU A 136 -4.39 32.28 25.10
C GLU A 136 -5.72 32.68 24.43
N PRO A 137 -6.09 31.99 23.34
CA PRO A 137 -7.37 31.31 23.38
C PRO A 137 -7.23 29.81 23.08
N ASP A 138 -7.81 29.05 23.98
CA ASP A 138 -8.06 27.62 23.95
C ASP A 138 -8.82 27.21 22.67
N LEU A 139 -8.15 26.47 21.79
CA LEU A 139 -8.79 25.70 20.71
C LEU A 139 -8.39 24.26 20.90
N GLN A 140 -9.18 23.59 21.74
CA GLN A 140 -9.19 22.16 21.90
C GLN A 140 -9.72 21.52 20.60
N GLU A 141 -8.83 21.24 19.67
CA GLU A 141 -9.13 20.45 18.47
C GLU A 141 -9.24 18.98 18.92
N HIS A 142 -10.46 18.58 19.27
CA HIS A 142 -10.82 17.19 19.52
C HIS A 142 -10.66 16.44 18.20
N VAL A 143 -9.54 15.71 18.06
CA VAL A 143 -9.32 14.71 17.02
C VAL A 143 -10.36 13.61 17.23
N SER A 144 -11.50 13.73 16.55
CA SER A 144 -12.46 12.63 16.43
C SER A 144 -12.09 11.76 15.24
N ASP A 145 -11.96 10.48 15.54
CA ASP A 145 -11.43 9.36 14.75
C ASP A 145 -12.41 8.90 13.64
N GLU A 146 -12.87 9.81 12.78
CA GLU A 146 -14.09 9.57 11.96
C GLU A 146 -13.82 9.32 10.46
N THR A 147 -12.60 9.44 9.93
CA THR A 147 -12.41 9.57 8.47
C THR A 147 -12.02 8.30 7.70
N GLY A 148 -12.17 7.11 8.29
CA GLY A 148 -11.82 5.85 7.62
C GLY A 148 -12.92 5.29 6.71
N TRP A 149 -14.19 5.48 7.09
CA TRP A 149 -15.33 4.79 6.48
C TRP A 149 -16.16 5.68 5.54
N ASP A 150 -16.08 7.01 5.69
CA ASP A 150 -16.78 7.97 4.83
C ASP A 150 -16.32 7.94 3.36
N LEU A 151 -15.13 7.40 3.10
CA LEU A 151 -14.62 7.23 1.73
C LEU A 151 -15.43 6.21 0.94
N PHE A 152 -15.97 5.18 1.59
CA PHE A 152 -16.81 4.16 0.94
C PHE A 152 -18.23 4.67 0.67
N ALA A 153 -18.73 5.62 1.48
CA ALA A 153 -20.05 6.22 1.29
C ALA A 153 -20.10 7.20 0.10
N ALA A 154 -18.97 7.82 -0.25
CA ALA A 154 -18.90 8.83 -1.31
C ALA A 154 -18.96 8.24 -2.74
N ASN A 155 -18.61 6.96 -2.93
CA ASN A 155 -18.65 6.30 -4.23
C ASN A 155 -19.97 5.52 -4.39
N ALA A 156 -21.04 6.25 -4.69
CA ALA A 156 -22.38 5.73 -4.92
C ALA A 156 -22.48 4.83 -6.17
N MET A 157 -21.96 3.61 -6.06
CA MET A 157 -22.29 2.46 -6.89
C MET A 157 -22.62 1.30 -5.94
N ALA A 158 -23.84 1.31 -5.39
CA ALA A 158 -24.47 0.21 -4.65
C ALA A 158 -23.58 -0.50 -3.62
N GLY A 159 -22.86 0.26 -2.79
CA GLY A 159 -22.12 -0.27 -1.65
C GLY A 159 -23.00 -0.37 -0.41
N LEU A 160 -22.92 -1.49 0.30
CA LEU A 160 -23.54 -1.67 1.62
C LEU A 160 -22.96 -0.63 2.60
N THR A 161 -23.81 -0.06 3.44
CA THR A 161 -23.37 0.84 4.51
C THR A 161 -22.55 0.07 5.56
N PRO A 162 -21.69 0.75 6.35
CA PRO A 162 -20.92 0.10 7.42
C PRO A 162 -21.79 -0.68 8.41
N GLY A 163 -22.99 -0.17 8.72
CA GLY A 163 -23.96 -0.85 9.58
C GLY A 163 -24.52 -2.12 8.95
N GLU A 164 -24.91 -2.07 7.67
CA GLU A 164 -25.44 -3.25 6.95
C GLU A 164 -24.39 -4.35 6.79
N LEU A 165 -23.11 -3.98 6.61
CA LEU A 165 -22.02 -4.96 6.55
C LEU A 165 -21.79 -5.65 7.90
N LEU A 166 -21.91 -4.91 9.00
CA LEU A 166 -21.81 -5.46 10.35
C LEU A 166 -22.99 -6.39 10.67
N ASP A 167 -24.20 -6.00 10.25
CA ASP A 167 -25.42 -6.79 10.43
C ASP A 167 -25.39 -8.10 9.62
N LEU A 168 -24.82 -8.07 8.40
CA LEU A 168 -24.56 -9.28 7.61
C LEU A 168 -23.49 -10.18 8.23
N ALA A 169 -22.46 -9.61 8.85
CA ALA A 169 -21.43 -10.38 9.55
C ALA A 169 -21.99 -11.09 10.79
N GLU A 170 -22.94 -10.46 11.49
CA GLU A 170 -23.66 -11.08 12.61
C GLU A 170 -24.58 -12.22 12.17
N GLN A 171 -25.13 -12.14 10.95
CA GLN A 171 -25.98 -13.17 10.35
C GLN A 171 -25.21 -14.37 9.77
N LEU A 172 -23.88 -14.30 9.67
CA LEU A 172 -23.04 -15.43 9.25
C LEU A 172 -22.86 -16.41 10.42
N ASP A 173 -23.82 -17.33 10.56
CA ASP A 173 -23.75 -18.43 11.53
C ASP A 173 -22.60 -19.40 11.17
N VAL A 174 -21.45 -19.22 11.84
CA VAL A 174 -20.25 -20.06 11.69
C VAL A 174 -20.46 -21.50 12.18
N ASP A 175 -21.52 -21.77 12.95
CA ASP A 175 -21.79 -23.10 13.50
C ASP A 175 -22.43 -24.06 12.46
N SER A 176 -22.92 -23.55 11.33
CA SER A 176 -23.46 -24.39 10.24
C SER A 176 -22.38 -25.21 9.51
N PHE A 177 -21.10 -24.90 9.66
CA PHE A 177 -20.00 -25.63 9.00
C PHE A 177 -19.36 -26.71 9.89
N LEU A 178 -19.71 -26.80 11.18
CA LEU A 178 -19.07 -27.70 12.15
C LEU A 178 -19.90 -28.94 12.52
N TYR A 179 -21.10 -29.12 11.96
CA TYR A 179 -21.88 -30.34 12.17
C TYR A 179 -21.70 -31.33 11.01
N GLN A 180 -20.76 -32.25 11.18
CA GLN A 180 -20.72 -33.51 10.45
C GLN A 180 -21.44 -34.56 11.32
N PRO A 181 -22.57 -35.16 10.89
CA PRO A 181 -23.22 -36.18 11.70
C PRO A 181 -22.36 -37.44 11.74
N GLU A 182 -22.04 -37.90 12.95
CA GLU A 182 -21.41 -39.19 13.20
C GLU A 182 -22.28 -40.33 12.63
N MET A 183 -21.64 -41.28 11.94
CA MET A 183 -22.18 -42.59 11.59
C MET A 183 -21.74 -43.61 12.63
#